data_AF-A0A4V3Z201-F1
#
_entry.id   AF-A0A4V3Z201-F1
#
_cell.length_a   1.000
_cell.length_b   1.000
_cell.length_c   1.000
_cell.angle_alpha   90.00
_cell.angle_beta   90.00
_cell.angle_gamma   90.00
#
_symmetry.space_group_name_H-M   'P 1'
#
loop_
_entity.id
_entity.type
_entity.pdbx_description
1 polymer ?
#
loop_
_entity_poly.entity_id
_entity_poly.type
_entity_poly.pdbx_seq_one_letter_code
_entity_poly.pdbx_strand_id
1 'polypeptide(L)'
;MSVTSASASATFTADEVVVETALGGAAFRIANFNKTINLATTGAGGMDTGSAPASGFVALYAIYNPATQATALLATNATSSAAPNVYGGANMPSGYMASALVSVWQTTSGGLLNVGSQFGRTISTPGFTVLNTTVSAASYISFSVAGAVPPNAKTCRGYQAISGNTASAGLSSNIAGSSGGVGAVGQGGTMPTNASSVTTSFPHVPLVTPQTLYYIAAASSGTLTFTVGLYEYTF
;
A
#
# COMPACT_ATOMS: atom_id res chain seq x y z
N MET A 1 7.56 -10.23 6.73
CA MET A 1 8.75 -9.69 6.03
C MET A 1 9.05 -8.31 6.59
N SER A 2 10.32 -7.94 6.79
CA SER A 2 10.72 -6.63 7.28
C SER A 2 11.94 -6.12 6.52
N VAL A 3 11.93 -4.83 6.16
CA VAL A 3 13.01 -4.13 5.46
C VAL A 3 13.38 -2.92 6.31
N THR A 4 14.52 -2.97 7.00
CA THR A 4 14.95 -1.93 7.97
C THR A 4 15.71 -0.77 7.31
N SER A 5 16.27 -1.01 6.13
CA SER A 5 16.90 -0.03 5.26
C SER A 5 16.56 -0.40 3.82
N ALA A 6 16.42 0.61 2.95
CA ALA A 6 16.16 0.37 1.53
C ALA A 6 17.17 -0.65 0.96
N SER A 7 16.66 -1.73 0.35
CA SER A 7 17.48 -2.89 -0.01
C SER A 7 16.92 -3.57 -1.26
N ALA A 8 17.79 -4.11 -2.11
CA ALA A 8 17.36 -4.95 -3.23
C ALA A 8 16.88 -6.33 -2.74
N SER A 9 17.19 -6.71 -1.50
CA SER A 9 16.88 -8.04 -0.97
C SER A 9 16.09 -8.00 0.33
N ALA A 10 15.20 -8.97 0.49
CA ALA A 10 14.46 -9.20 1.72
C ALA A 10 13.99 -10.65 1.83
N THR A 11 13.71 -11.11 3.04
CA THR A 11 13.24 -12.46 3.31
C THR A 11 11.77 -12.44 3.73
N PHE A 12 10.97 -13.25 3.04
CA PHE A 12 9.60 -13.55 3.44
C PHE A 12 9.57 -14.89 4.17
N THR A 13 8.94 -14.89 5.33
CA THR A 13 8.74 -16.06 6.18
C THR A 13 7.26 -16.26 6.47
N ALA A 14 6.82 -17.52 6.49
CA ALA A 14 5.50 -17.94 6.95
C ALA A 14 5.56 -19.41 7.39
N ASP A 15 4.77 -19.76 8.40
CA ASP A 15 4.67 -21.15 8.87
C ASP A 15 4.05 -22.05 7.79
N GLU A 16 3.09 -21.52 7.05
CA GLU A 16 2.47 -22.17 5.90
C GLU A 16 2.15 -21.16 4.80
N VAL A 17 2.36 -21.57 3.54
CA VAL A 17 1.83 -20.89 2.35
C VAL A 17 1.06 -21.90 1.53
N VAL A 18 -0.14 -21.53 1.10
CA VAL A 18 -0.93 -22.29 0.13
C VAL A 18 -0.75 -21.65 -1.24
N VAL A 19 -0.35 -22.45 -2.23
CA VAL A 19 -0.16 -22.02 -3.63
C VAL A 19 -1.07 -22.81 -4.54
N GLU A 20 -1.51 -22.21 -5.63
CA GLU A 20 -2.44 -22.85 -6.58
C GLU A 20 -1.90 -22.79 -8.01
N THR A 21 -2.23 -23.78 -8.84
CA THR A 21 -1.85 -23.80 -10.26
C THR A 21 -2.61 -22.78 -11.11
N ALA A 22 -3.82 -22.42 -10.67
CA ALA A 22 -4.71 -21.42 -11.24
C ALA A 22 -5.75 -21.07 -10.16
N LEU A 23 -6.52 -20.00 -10.34
CA LEU A 23 -7.65 -19.71 -9.44
C LEU A 23 -8.63 -20.89 -9.42
N GLY A 24 -8.83 -21.50 -8.25
CA GLY A 24 -9.64 -22.70 -8.11
C GLY A 24 -9.01 -23.98 -8.68
N GLY A 25 -7.71 -23.94 -9.00
CA GLY A 25 -6.93 -25.08 -9.48
C GLY A 25 -6.42 -25.98 -8.36
N ALA A 26 -5.43 -26.82 -8.67
CA ALA A 26 -4.82 -27.68 -7.66
C ALA A 26 -4.03 -26.85 -6.65
N ALA A 27 -4.29 -27.10 -5.35
CA ALA A 27 -3.64 -26.40 -4.25
C ALA A 27 -2.53 -27.25 -3.61
N PHE A 28 -1.42 -26.61 -3.27
CA PHE A 28 -0.30 -27.20 -2.53
C PHE A 28 -0.04 -26.41 -1.26
N ARG A 29 0.08 -27.12 -0.13
CA ARG A 29 0.39 -26.54 1.18
C ARG A 29 1.88 -26.72 1.46
N ILE A 30 2.58 -25.61 1.67
CA ILE A 30 4.02 -25.57 1.86
C ILE A 30 4.29 -25.11 3.29
N ALA A 31 4.85 -25.99 4.11
CA ALA A 31 5.27 -25.65 5.47
C ALA A 31 6.63 -24.96 5.50
N ASN A 32 6.90 -24.18 6.55
CA ASN A 32 8.18 -23.54 6.85
C ASN A 32 8.72 -22.70 5.68
N PHE A 33 7.86 -21.92 5.03
CA PHE A 33 8.26 -21.10 3.91
C PHE A 33 9.23 -20.01 4.39
N ASN A 34 10.47 -20.06 3.92
CA ASN A 34 11.50 -19.07 4.21
C ASN A 34 12.32 -18.83 2.94
N LYS A 35 12.04 -17.74 2.24
CA LYS A 35 12.65 -17.43 0.95
C LYS A 35 13.04 -15.97 0.85
N THR A 36 14.20 -15.75 0.25
CA THR A 36 14.76 -14.43 -0.03
C THR A 36 14.44 -14.04 -1.46
N ILE A 37 14.02 -12.79 -1.66
CA ILE A 37 13.94 -12.14 -2.96
C ILE A 37 15.16 -11.23 -3.13
N ASN A 38 15.68 -11.11 -4.34
CA ASN A 38 16.67 -10.12 -4.77
C ASN A 38 16.24 -9.46 -6.08
N LEU A 39 15.76 -8.21 -5.98
CA LEU A 39 15.26 -7.40 -7.09
C LEU A 39 16.33 -7.03 -8.14
N ALA A 40 17.61 -7.26 -7.87
CA ALA A 40 18.70 -7.07 -8.83
C ALA A 40 18.91 -8.28 -9.79
N THR A 41 18.13 -9.35 -9.60
CA THR A 41 18.22 -10.58 -10.41
C THR A 41 16.90 -10.89 -11.10
N THR A 42 16.92 -11.76 -12.11
CA THR A 42 15.72 -12.22 -12.83
C THR A 42 15.55 -13.74 -12.67
N GLY A 43 14.32 -14.21 -12.57
CA GLY A 43 13.95 -15.61 -12.39
C GLY A 43 13.57 -15.95 -10.94
N ALA A 44 13.68 -17.22 -10.57
CA ALA A 44 13.35 -17.69 -9.23
C ALA A 44 14.24 -17.00 -8.18
N GLY A 45 13.63 -16.28 -7.24
CA GLY A 45 14.32 -15.45 -6.26
C GLY A 45 14.56 -14.01 -6.71
N GLY A 46 14.07 -13.59 -7.87
CA GLY A 46 14.22 -12.22 -8.39
C GLY A 46 12.97 -11.70 -9.12
N MET A 47 13.16 -10.69 -9.96
CA MET A 47 12.14 -10.18 -10.89
C MET A 47 11.76 -11.26 -11.90
N ASP A 48 10.51 -11.29 -12.33
CA ASP A 48 10.04 -12.20 -13.38
C ASP A 48 10.60 -11.80 -14.74
N THR A 49 10.73 -10.50 -14.97
CA THR A 49 11.43 -9.92 -16.11
C THR A 49 11.91 -8.50 -15.79
N GLY A 50 12.90 -8.02 -16.54
CA GLY A 50 13.40 -6.65 -16.45
C GLY A 50 13.93 -6.28 -15.06
N SER A 51 13.96 -4.97 -14.80
CA SER A 51 14.38 -4.37 -13.54
C SER A 51 13.18 -4.02 -12.67
N ALA A 52 13.37 -3.97 -11.35
CA ALA A 52 12.36 -3.46 -10.44
C ALA A 52 11.97 -2.00 -10.78
N PRO A 53 10.67 -1.63 -10.65
CA PRO A 53 10.22 -0.29 -10.96
C PRO A 53 10.83 0.74 -10.00
N ALA A 54 11.21 1.91 -10.51
CA ALA A 54 11.56 3.06 -9.69
C ALA A 54 10.29 3.76 -9.18
N SER A 55 10.22 4.05 -7.88
CA SER A 55 9.08 4.75 -7.24
C SER A 55 7.72 4.10 -7.54
N GLY A 56 7.66 2.77 -7.51
CA GLY A 56 6.49 1.99 -7.88
C GLY A 56 6.21 0.89 -6.87
N PHE A 57 5.71 -0.25 -7.37
CA PHE A 57 5.37 -1.40 -6.54
C PHE A 57 5.77 -2.72 -7.21
N VAL A 58 6.21 -3.67 -6.40
CA VAL A 58 6.43 -5.06 -6.82
C VAL A 58 5.46 -5.98 -6.09
N ALA A 59 4.76 -6.83 -6.84
CA ALA A 59 4.04 -7.96 -6.26
C ALA A 59 5.00 -9.14 -6.10
N LEU A 60 5.03 -9.74 -4.91
CA LEU A 60 5.83 -10.93 -4.61
C LEU A 60 4.91 -12.14 -4.56
N TYR A 61 5.24 -13.16 -5.34
CA TYR A 61 4.58 -14.44 -5.35
C TYR A 61 5.47 -15.49 -4.70
N ALA A 62 4.92 -16.32 -3.82
CA ALA A 62 5.49 -17.62 -3.53
C ALA A 62 5.25 -18.52 -4.75
N ILE A 63 6.28 -19.20 -5.24
CA ILE A 63 6.19 -20.11 -6.39
C ILE A 63 6.66 -21.50 -5.99
N TYR A 64 6.02 -22.53 -6.57
CA TYR A 64 6.28 -23.93 -6.27
C TYR A 64 6.42 -24.79 -7.52
N ASN A 65 7.40 -25.69 -7.49
CA ASN A 65 7.61 -26.75 -8.48
C ASN A 65 7.12 -28.09 -7.89
N PRO A 66 5.99 -28.64 -8.35
CA PRO A 66 5.46 -29.89 -7.81
C PRO A 66 6.33 -31.13 -8.05
N ALA A 67 7.16 -31.12 -9.09
CA ALA A 67 8.01 -32.27 -9.44
C ALA A 67 9.25 -32.37 -8.54
N THR A 68 9.85 -31.22 -8.19
CA THR A 68 11.09 -31.16 -7.39
C THR A 68 10.86 -30.69 -5.95
N GLN A 69 9.64 -30.26 -5.63
CA GLN A 69 9.26 -29.60 -4.38
C GLN A 69 10.02 -28.28 -4.13
N ALA A 70 10.66 -27.73 -5.17
CA ALA A 70 11.40 -26.48 -5.04
C ALA A 70 10.44 -25.30 -4.81
N THR A 71 10.88 -24.36 -3.97
CA THR A 71 10.13 -23.17 -3.58
C THR A 71 11.02 -21.94 -3.71
N ALA A 72 10.43 -20.86 -4.20
CA ALA A 72 11.10 -19.56 -4.35
C ALA A 72 10.09 -18.42 -4.22
N LEU A 73 10.59 -17.18 -4.26
CA LEU A 73 9.78 -16.00 -4.53
C LEU A 73 9.95 -15.58 -6.00
N LEU A 74 8.95 -14.90 -6.55
CA LEU A 74 9.01 -14.25 -7.85
C LEU A 74 8.40 -12.85 -7.73
N ALA A 75 9.14 -11.82 -8.12
CA ALA A 75 8.66 -10.44 -8.10
C ALA A 75 8.15 -10.04 -9.49
N THR A 76 7.08 -9.26 -9.58
CA THR A 76 6.62 -8.65 -10.83
C THR A 76 6.21 -7.21 -10.60
N ASN A 77 6.33 -6.35 -11.61
CA ASN A 77 5.93 -4.96 -11.51
C ASN A 77 4.41 -4.85 -11.38
N ALA A 78 3.94 -4.26 -10.27
CA ALA A 78 2.53 -4.07 -9.93
C ALA A 78 2.14 -2.58 -9.84
N THR A 79 2.92 -1.70 -10.48
CA THR A 79 2.74 -0.25 -10.36
C THR A 79 1.45 0.23 -11.04
N SER A 80 1.14 -0.31 -12.22
CA SER A 80 0.05 0.21 -13.07
C SER A 80 -1.24 -0.62 -13.01
N SER A 81 -1.21 -1.79 -12.38
CA SER A 81 -2.36 -2.69 -12.29
C SER A 81 -2.28 -3.55 -11.05
N ALA A 82 -3.44 -3.97 -10.53
CA ALA A 82 -3.51 -4.87 -9.40
C ALA A 82 -2.99 -6.26 -9.81
N ALA A 83 -2.02 -6.76 -9.05
CA ALA A 83 -1.51 -8.11 -9.22
C ALA A 83 -2.56 -9.16 -8.80
N PRO A 84 -2.81 -10.22 -9.59
CA PRO A 84 -3.73 -11.29 -9.21
C PRO A 84 -3.24 -12.11 -8.00
N ASN A 85 -4.12 -12.94 -7.42
CA ASN A 85 -3.75 -13.82 -6.29
C ASN A 85 -2.86 -15.00 -6.71
N VAL A 86 -2.94 -15.42 -7.97
CA VAL A 86 -2.06 -16.42 -8.60
C VAL A 86 -1.35 -15.72 -9.75
N TYR A 87 -0.05 -15.94 -9.90
CA TYR A 87 0.75 -15.33 -10.95
C TYR A 87 0.18 -15.67 -12.34
N GLY A 88 -0.25 -14.64 -13.06
CA GLY A 88 -0.81 -14.74 -14.41
C GLY A 88 0.14 -14.32 -15.53
N GLY A 89 1.41 -14.02 -15.21
CA GLY A 89 2.40 -13.60 -16.20
C GLY A 89 2.99 -14.78 -16.97
N ALA A 90 3.74 -14.46 -18.04
CA ALA A 90 4.34 -15.46 -18.93
C ALA A 90 5.76 -15.91 -18.51
N ASN A 91 6.35 -15.30 -17.48
CA ASN A 91 7.76 -15.48 -17.11
C ASN A 91 7.94 -16.37 -15.86
N MET A 92 7.02 -17.33 -15.65
CA MET A 92 7.17 -18.31 -14.58
C MET A 92 8.45 -19.14 -14.82
N PRO A 93 9.37 -19.26 -13.85
CA PRO A 93 10.58 -20.06 -14.02
C PRO A 93 10.25 -21.54 -14.33
N SER A 94 11.07 -22.19 -15.15
CA SER A 94 10.81 -23.56 -15.62
C SER A 94 10.55 -24.54 -14.47
N GLY A 95 9.48 -25.33 -14.61
CA GLY A 95 9.03 -26.33 -13.64
C GLY A 95 8.23 -25.77 -12.46
N TYR A 96 8.23 -24.45 -12.22
CA TYR A 96 7.31 -23.84 -11.27
C TYR A 96 5.93 -23.73 -11.92
N MET A 97 4.91 -24.26 -11.26
CA MET A 97 3.56 -24.38 -11.84
C MET A 97 2.45 -23.89 -10.91
N ALA A 98 2.76 -23.59 -9.65
CA ALA A 98 1.81 -23.07 -8.69
C ALA A 98 2.36 -21.80 -8.03
N SER A 99 1.46 -20.87 -7.68
CA SER A 99 1.86 -19.63 -7.02
C SER A 99 0.78 -19.05 -6.10
N ALA A 100 1.18 -18.13 -5.22
CA ALA A 100 0.28 -17.30 -4.44
C ALA A 100 0.89 -15.92 -4.17
N LEU A 101 0.09 -14.86 -4.26
CA LEU A 101 0.48 -13.50 -3.91
C LEU A 101 0.73 -13.42 -2.40
N VAL A 102 1.98 -13.14 -2.02
CA VAL A 102 2.40 -13.06 -0.61
C VAL A 102 2.73 -11.64 -0.16
N SER A 103 2.94 -10.70 -1.08
CA SER A 103 3.22 -9.29 -0.74
C SER A 103 2.99 -8.38 -1.94
N VAL A 104 2.70 -7.10 -1.70
CA VAL A 104 2.79 -6.04 -2.72
C VAL A 104 3.55 -4.89 -2.10
N TRP A 105 4.81 -4.70 -2.44
CA TRP A 105 5.75 -3.86 -1.70
C TRP A 105 6.16 -2.63 -2.52
N GLN A 106 6.25 -1.47 -1.87
CA GLN A 106 6.66 -0.22 -2.51
C GLN A 106 8.17 -0.22 -2.82
N THR A 107 8.56 0.34 -3.95
CA THR A 107 9.98 0.54 -4.30
C THR A 107 10.41 2.00 -4.17
N THR A 108 11.70 2.21 -3.88
CA THR A 108 12.31 3.54 -3.88
C THR A 108 12.58 4.03 -5.31
N SER A 109 13.02 5.28 -5.47
CA SER A 109 13.47 5.81 -6.77
C SER A 109 14.64 5.04 -7.39
N GLY A 110 15.39 4.26 -6.60
CA GLY A 110 16.44 3.37 -7.07
C GLY A 110 15.98 1.94 -7.39
N GLY A 111 14.68 1.64 -7.33
CA GLY A 111 14.16 0.28 -7.55
C GLY A 111 14.45 -0.70 -6.40
N LEU A 112 14.78 -0.18 -5.21
CA LEU A 112 14.99 -1.00 -4.01
C LEU A 112 13.66 -1.19 -3.28
N LEU A 113 13.51 -2.30 -2.55
CA LEU A 113 12.41 -2.44 -1.58
C LEU A 113 12.50 -1.29 -0.58
N ASN A 114 11.40 -0.57 -0.38
CA ASN A 114 11.36 0.53 0.57
C ASN A 114 11.34 0.01 2.01
N VAL A 115 11.69 0.88 2.96
CA VAL A 115 11.61 0.58 4.39
C VAL A 115 10.16 0.27 4.78
N GLY A 116 9.97 -0.78 5.57
CA GLY A 116 8.65 -1.17 6.03
C GLY A 116 8.61 -2.55 6.66
N SER A 117 7.45 -2.90 7.17
CA SER A 117 7.18 -4.20 7.78
C SER A 117 5.84 -4.73 7.31
N GLN A 118 5.75 -6.05 7.16
CA GLN A 118 4.53 -6.74 6.77
C GLN A 118 4.13 -7.75 7.83
N PHE A 119 2.87 -7.62 8.27
CA PHE A 119 2.17 -8.54 9.16
C PHE A 119 0.92 -9.05 8.44
N GLY A 120 0.92 -10.33 8.07
CA GLY A 120 -0.15 -10.90 7.24
C GLY A 120 -0.31 -10.18 5.90
N ARG A 121 -1.46 -9.55 5.68
CA ARG A 121 -1.78 -8.72 4.49
C ARG A 121 -1.68 -7.23 4.75
N THR A 122 -1.14 -6.82 5.89
CA THR A 122 -0.91 -5.41 6.24
C THR A 122 0.55 -5.05 6.02
N ILE A 123 0.81 -3.95 5.32
CA ILE A 123 2.16 -3.38 5.14
C ILE A 123 2.19 -2.00 5.79
N SER A 124 3.13 -1.79 6.70
CA SER A 124 3.38 -0.51 7.36
C SER A 124 4.70 0.07 6.84
N THR A 125 4.70 1.35 6.48
CA THR A 125 5.83 2.09 5.87
C THR A 125 6.11 3.36 6.67
N PRO A 126 7.24 4.06 6.42
CA PRO A 126 7.34 5.47 6.75
C PRO A 126 6.17 6.26 6.15
N GLY A 127 5.69 7.28 6.85
CA GLY A 127 4.55 8.07 6.39
C GLY A 127 4.86 8.92 5.16
N PHE A 128 3.93 8.94 4.20
CA PHE A 128 3.98 9.80 3.00
C PHE A 128 2.82 10.78 3.00
N THR A 129 3.09 12.08 2.83
CA THR A 129 2.04 13.06 2.56
C THR A 129 1.47 12.83 1.17
N VAL A 130 0.15 12.58 1.09
CA VAL A 130 -0.59 12.32 -0.16
C VAL A 130 -1.52 13.49 -0.53
N LEU A 131 -1.83 14.36 0.43
CA LEU A 131 -2.59 15.58 0.19
C LEU A 131 -2.02 16.71 1.04
N ASN A 132 -1.86 17.88 0.44
CA ASN A 132 -1.66 19.16 1.13
C ASN A 132 -2.41 20.23 0.34
N THR A 133 -3.43 20.83 0.93
CA THR A 133 -4.36 21.71 0.23
C THR A 133 -4.89 22.82 1.13
N THR A 134 -5.22 23.96 0.54
CA THR A 134 -5.94 25.06 1.20
C THR A 134 -7.40 25.17 0.75
N VAL A 135 -7.82 24.28 -0.17
CA VAL A 135 -9.15 24.28 -0.75
C VAL A 135 -10.16 23.76 0.26
N SER A 136 -11.15 24.59 0.59
CA SER A 136 -12.32 24.16 1.34
C SER A 136 -13.29 23.40 0.43
N ALA A 137 -13.90 22.34 0.94
CA ALA A 137 -14.80 21.48 0.19
C ALA A 137 -16.09 21.26 0.98
N ALA A 138 -17.24 21.63 0.38
CA ALA A 138 -18.57 21.44 0.98
C ALA A 138 -19.14 20.03 0.75
N SER A 139 -18.52 19.26 -0.14
CA SER A 139 -18.82 17.87 -0.45
C SER A 139 -17.53 17.10 -0.69
N TYR A 140 -17.61 15.77 -0.68
CA TYR A 140 -16.45 14.92 -0.90
C TYR A 140 -15.83 15.12 -2.28
N ILE A 141 -14.60 15.63 -2.31
CA ILE A 141 -13.79 15.71 -3.52
C ILE A 141 -12.67 14.66 -3.50
N SER A 142 -12.42 14.04 -4.64
CA SER A 142 -11.42 12.98 -4.76
C SER A 142 -10.00 13.52 -4.77
N PHE A 143 -9.07 12.70 -4.31
CA PHE A 143 -7.63 12.88 -4.49
C PHE A 143 -6.95 11.51 -4.62
N SER A 144 -5.81 11.50 -5.32
CA SER A 144 -5.03 10.28 -5.53
C SER A 144 -4.14 9.98 -4.34
N VAL A 145 -4.03 8.70 -4.00
CA VAL A 145 -3.07 8.17 -3.02
C VAL A 145 -2.10 7.17 -3.66
N ALA A 146 -2.01 7.14 -4.99
CA ALA A 146 -1.24 6.15 -5.75
C ALA A 146 0.26 6.14 -5.42
N GLY A 147 0.83 7.25 -4.92
CA GLY A 147 2.23 7.32 -4.50
C GLY A 147 2.53 6.60 -3.17
N ALA A 148 1.50 6.26 -2.38
CA ALA A 148 1.66 5.69 -1.04
C ALA A 148 1.11 4.27 -0.90
N VAL A 149 0.20 3.84 -1.78
CA VAL A 149 -0.42 2.51 -1.73
C VAL A 149 -0.49 1.88 -3.13
N PRO A 150 -0.33 0.55 -3.27
CA PRO A 150 -0.42 -0.12 -4.56
C PRO A 150 -1.87 -0.20 -5.08
N PRO A 151 -2.08 -0.50 -6.38
CA PRO A 151 -3.41 -0.80 -6.93
C PRO A 151 -4.12 -1.99 -6.24
N ASN A 152 -3.36 -2.90 -5.62
CA ASN A 152 -3.90 -4.00 -4.83
C ASN A 152 -4.54 -3.57 -3.50
N ALA A 153 -4.24 -2.36 -3.01
CA ALA A 153 -4.64 -1.95 -1.67
C ALA A 153 -6.17 -1.94 -1.50
N LYS A 154 -6.65 -2.52 -0.39
CA LYS A 154 -8.07 -2.61 -0.03
C LYS A 154 -8.47 -1.58 1.01
N THR A 155 -7.55 -1.25 1.91
CA THR A 155 -7.72 -0.20 2.91
C THR A 155 -6.40 0.54 3.11
N CYS A 156 -6.46 1.74 3.67
CA CYS A 156 -5.28 2.48 4.08
C CYS A 156 -5.47 3.16 5.44
N ARG A 157 -4.35 3.42 6.11
CA ARG A 157 -4.28 4.11 7.39
C ARG A 157 -3.26 5.24 7.32
N GLY A 158 -3.49 6.24 8.14
CA GLY A 158 -2.63 7.39 8.17
C GLY A 158 -2.98 8.38 9.26
N TYR A 159 -2.59 9.62 9.00
CA TYR A 159 -2.98 10.77 9.79
C TYR A 159 -3.63 11.82 8.90
N GLN A 160 -4.47 12.62 9.52
CA GLN A 160 -5.01 13.84 8.95
C GLN A 160 -4.71 15.00 9.88
N ALA A 161 -4.35 16.14 9.29
CA ALA A 161 -4.06 17.37 10.01
C ALA A 161 -4.79 18.53 9.36
N ILE A 162 -5.46 19.36 10.16
CA ILE A 162 -6.06 20.61 9.69
C ILE A 162 -5.60 21.77 10.58
N SER A 163 -5.19 22.85 9.94
CA SER A 163 -4.84 24.12 10.54
C SER A 163 -5.44 25.27 9.74
N GLY A 164 -5.19 26.50 10.17
CA GLY A 164 -5.63 27.69 9.43
C GLY A 164 -4.98 28.96 9.95
N ASN A 165 -5.34 30.08 9.34
CA ASN A 165 -4.68 31.38 9.58
C ASN A 165 -5.53 32.39 10.38
N THR A 166 -6.64 31.97 10.97
CA THR A 166 -7.51 32.87 11.75
C THR A 166 -7.80 32.26 13.12
N ALA A 167 -7.39 32.95 14.19
CA ALA A 167 -7.68 32.51 15.55
C ALA A 167 -9.20 32.45 15.79
N SER A 168 -9.63 31.54 16.66
CA SER A 168 -11.03 31.25 17.00
C SER A 168 -11.89 30.72 15.85
N ALA A 169 -11.33 30.41 14.68
CA ALA A 169 -12.09 29.76 13.62
C ALA A 169 -12.34 28.28 13.96
N GLY A 170 -13.55 27.80 13.66
CA GLY A 170 -13.87 26.38 13.67
C GLY A 170 -13.26 25.70 12.46
N LEU A 171 -12.60 24.56 12.68
CA LEU A 171 -12.06 23.69 11.66
C LEU A 171 -12.77 22.34 11.71
N SER A 172 -13.01 21.76 10.54
CA SER A 172 -13.48 20.39 10.42
C SER A 172 -12.91 19.74 9.17
N SER A 173 -12.55 18.48 9.25
CA SER A 173 -12.20 17.67 8.09
C SER A 173 -12.78 16.27 8.19
N ASN A 174 -13.03 15.65 7.05
CA ASN A 174 -13.38 14.24 6.94
C ASN A 174 -12.61 13.62 5.79
N ILE A 175 -12.22 12.35 5.95
CA ILE A 175 -11.69 11.50 4.89
C ILE A 175 -12.64 10.33 4.71
N ALA A 176 -12.87 9.89 3.47
CA ALA A 176 -13.70 8.74 3.16
C ALA A 176 -13.16 7.95 1.96
N GLY A 177 -13.66 6.72 1.81
CA GLY A 177 -13.35 5.83 0.70
C GLY A 177 -14.14 6.08 -0.58
N SER A 178 -15.18 6.92 -0.53
CA SER A 178 -16.04 7.24 -1.68
C SER A 178 -16.62 8.65 -1.59
N SER A 179 -17.17 9.15 -2.70
CA SER A 179 -17.92 10.42 -2.74
C SER A 179 -19.20 10.41 -1.88
N GLY A 180 -19.70 9.23 -1.52
CA GLY A 180 -20.84 9.05 -0.62
C GLY A 180 -20.48 8.96 0.87
N GLY A 181 -19.21 9.14 1.24
CA GLY A 181 -18.77 9.10 2.65
C GLY A 181 -18.62 7.68 3.22
N VAL A 182 -18.43 6.66 2.38
CA VAL A 182 -18.21 5.28 2.88
C VAL A 182 -16.94 5.22 3.73
N GLY A 183 -17.07 4.73 4.95
CA GLY A 183 -15.96 4.64 5.91
C GLY A 183 -15.42 6.00 6.35
N ALA A 184 -16.27 7.04 6.35
CA ALA A 184 -15.86 8.39 6.71
C ALA A 184 -15.30 8.47 8.14
N VAL A 185 -14.19 9.21 8.28
CA VAL A 185 -13.58 9.52 9.58
C VAL A 185 -13.33 11.02 9.63
N GLY A 186 -13.92 11.66 10.63
CA GLY A 186 -13.85 13.10 10.84
C GLY A 186 -12.94 13.52 11.99
N GLN A 187 -12.52 14.77 11.93
CA GLN A 187 -11.99 15.52 13.06
C GLN A 187 -12.51 16.95 13.02
N GLY A 188 -12.54 17.62 14.17
CA GLY A 188 -12.92 19.02 14.25
C GLY A 188 -12.49 19.65 15.56
N GLY A 189 -12.46 20.97 15.58
CA GLY A 189 -12.11 21.76 16.74
C GLY A 189 -12.08 23.26 16.44
N THR A 190 -11.90 24.06 17.47
CA THR A 190 -11.69 25.51 17.33
C THR A 190 -10.20 25.79 17.43
N MET A 191 -9.66 26.57 16.50
CA MET A 191 -8.27 27.03 16.59
C MET A 191 -8.12 28.04 17.73
N PRO A 192 -7.40 27.75 18.83
CA PRO A 192 -7.26 28.69 19.94
C PRO A 192 -6.40 29.90 19.57
N THR A 193 -5.42 29.72 18.69
CA THR A 193 -4.54 30.77 18.18
C THR A 193 -4.31 30.58 16.67
N ASN A 194 -3.80 31.63 16.01
CA ASN A 194 -3.38 31.54 14.61
C ASN A 194 -2.37 30.40 14.40
N ALA A 195 -2.51 29.65 13.31
CA ALA A 195 -1.67 28.52 12.93
C ALA A 195 -1.72 27.28 13.85
N SER A 196 -2.61 27.25 14.85
CA SER A 196 -2.88 26.03 15.60
C SER A 196 -3.40 24.91 14.68
N SER A 197 -3.00 23.67 14.96
CA SER A 197 -3.42 22.49 14.20
C SER A 197 -4.03 21.43 15.09
N VAL A 198 -4.95 20.65 14.52
CA VAL A 198 -5.38 19.36 15.07
C VAL A 198 -4.90 18.27 14.13
N THR A 199 -4.18 17.29 14.69
CA THR A 199 -3.64 16.13 13.97
C THR A 199 -4.13 14.87 14.66
N THR A 200 -4.77 14.00 13.90
CA THR A 200 -5.26 12.71 14.40
C THR A 200 -4.88 11.58 13.45
N SER A 201 -4.55 10.41 14.00
CA SER A 201 -4.52 9.18 13.22
C SER A 201 -5.94 8.73 12.90
N PHE A 202 -6.17 8.15 11.73
CA PHE A 202 -7.45 7.53 11.40
C PHE A 202 -7.32 5.99 11.34
N PRO A 203 -8.42 5.23 11.52
CA PRO A 203 -8.44 3.76 11.35
C PRO A 203 -8.26 3.37 9.88
N HIS A 204 -8.34 2.08 9.55
CA HIS A 204 -8.34 1.66 8.14
C HIS A 204 -9.59 2.18 7.42
N VAL A 205 -9.39 3.02 6.41
CA VAL A 205 -10.44 3.51 5.51
C VAL A 205 -10.44 2.66 4.24
N PRO A 206 -11.59 2.16 3.77
CA PRO A 206 -11.66 1.34 2.56
C PRO A 206 -11.31 2.15 1.31
N LEU A 207 -10.58 1.54 0.39
CA LEU A 207 -10.31 2.06 -0.95
C LEU A 207 -11.35 1.47 -1.92
N VAL A 208 -12.51 2.12 -2.02
CA VAL A 208 -13.62 1.65 -2.89
C VAL A 208 -13.21 1.74 -4.36
N THR A 209 -12.59 2.86 -4.73
CA THR A 209 -11.88 3.02 -6.00
C THR A 209 -10.39 2.85 -5.73
N PRO A 210 -9.66 2.00 -6.47
CA PRO A 210 -8.24 1.80 -6.27
C PRO A 210 -7.47 3.13 -6.19
N GLN A 211 -6.60 3.23 -5.20
CA GLN A 211 -5.70 4.38 -4.99
C GLN A 211 -6.41 5.75 -4.93
N THR A 212 -7.67 5.80 -4.51
CA THR A 212 -8.44 7.05 -4.41
C THR A 212 -9.08 7.19 -3.03
N LEU A 213 -8.91 8.36 -2.42
CA LEU A 213 -9.66 8.80 -1.23
C LEU A 213 -10.43 10.07 -1.55
N TYR A 214 -11.32 10.45 -0.65
CA TYR A 214 -12.13 11.65 -0.75
C TYR A 214 -12.03 12.47 0.53
N TYR A 215 -12.07 13.81 0.42
CA TYR A 215 -12.07 14.68 1.58
C TYR A 215 -13.16 15.74 1.57
N ILE A 216 -13.53 16.15 2.77
CA ILE A 216 -14.20 17.41 3.11
C ILE A 216 -13.25 18.15 4.04
N ALA A 217 -13.04 19.44 3.82
CA ALA A 217 -12.29 20.31 4.72
C ALA A 217 -12.95 21.68 4.75
N ALA A 218 -13.16 22.25 5.94
CA ALA A 218 -13.80 23.54 6.11
C ALA A 218 -13.18 24.33 7.26
N ALA A 219 -13.16 25.65 7.09
CA ALA A 219 -12.92 26.61 8.14
C ALA A 219 -14.10 27.59 8.20
N SER A 220 -14.54 27.96 9.40
CA SER A 220 -15.61 28.94 9.57
C SER A 220 -15.20 30.36 9.16
N SER A 221 -13.89 30.62 9.11
CA SER A 221 -13.28 31.88 8.66
C SER A 221 -11.81 31.67 8.31
N GLY A 222 -11.27 32.53 7.44
CA GLY A 222 -9.87 32.47 7.02
C GLY A 222 -9.57 31.34 6.02
N THR A 223 -8.29 31.04 5.86
CA THR A 223 -7.80 29.99 4.97
C THR A 223 -7.35 28.80 5.81
N LEU A 224 -7.83 27.60 5.46
CA LEU A 224 -7.38 26.35 6.07
C LEU A 224 -6.11 25.82 5.37
N THR A 225 -5.43 24.89 6.03
CA THR A 225 -4.49 23.96 5.40
C THR A 225 -4.85 22.56 5.88
N PHE A 226 -5.20 21.69 4.95
CA PHE A 226 -5.53 20.29 5.20
C PHE A 226 -4.45 19.39 4.62
N THR A 227 -3.93 18.48 5.45
CA THR A 227 -2.86 17.55 5.09
C THR A 227 -3.30 16.13 5.42
N VAL A 228 -3.03 15.19 4.51
CA VAL A 228 -3.24 13.76 4.72
C VAL A 228 -1.93 13.05 4.42
N GLY A 229 -1.51 12.17 5.32
CA GLY A 229 -0.42 11.24 5.06
C GLY A 229 -0.78 9.81 5.38
N LEU A 230 -0.22 8.86 4.64
CA LEU A 230 -0.46 7.42 4.78
C LEU A 230 0.82 6.70 5.21
N TYR A 231 0.69 5.71 6.09
CA TYR A 231 1.81 4.90 6.58
C TYR A 231 1.48 3.41 6.66
N GLU A 232 0.30 2.98 6.22
CA GLU A 232 -0.09 1.58 6.24
C GLU A 232 -1.21 1.28 5.24
N TYR A 233 -1.21 0.08 4.67
CA TYR A 233 -2.31 -0.43 3.83
C TYR A 233 -2.49 -1.94 3.97
N THR A 234 -3.67 -2.42 3.59
CA THR A 234 -3.93 -3.86 3.40
C THR A 234 -4.11 -4.18 1.93
N PHE A 235 -3.87 -5.42 1.51
CA PHE A 235 -4.03 -5.87 0.11
C PHE A 235 -4.74 -7.22 0.00
#